data_AF-A0A1E5RNV2-F1
#
_entry.id   AF-A0A1E5RNV2-F1
#
_cell.length_a   1.000
_cell.length_b   1.000
_cell.length_c   1.000
_cell.angle_alpha   90.00
_cell.angle_beta   90.00
_cell.angle_gamma   90.00
#
_symmetry.space_group_name_H-M   'P 1'
#
loop_
_entity.id
_entity.type
_entity.pdbx_description
1 polymer ?
#
loop_
_entity_poly.entity_id
_entity_poly.type
_entity_poly.pdbx_seq_one_letter_code
_entity_poly.pdbx_strand_id
1 'polypeptide(L)'
;MDTLKIYLKCWINLILYYRNIYPATSFALETFNVFNLPINFPINRNPILIDYIENLIQDFLEILKHSQQEHDQNSLDILNEPAINEPSQSPHGCVFTLAIVEIDDTPQTSIVSAHVPFEKFVIDFDEFDFSKFTELEHLESSEIFDECRESLFGLYQFCCKLPKLEDAKYVFKVFIEHAAVMDESVGNSENWLKINQKKNKRLRGENTLEKTSRQFQVQKSGLLGIDLGEELILYEYYQCTQKKAVHF
;
A
#
# COMPACT_ATOMS: atom_id res chain seq x y z
N MET A 1 15.90 -0.34 -11.50
CA MET A 1 14.77 -1.21 -11.08
C MET A 1 14.86 -1.59 -9.59
N ASP A 2 15.89 -1.12 -8.88
CA ASP A 2 16.16 -1.51 -7.50
C ASP A 2 15.50 -0.52 -6.52
N THR A 3 15.27 0.73 -6.93
CA THR A 3 14.82 1.80 -6.04
C THR A 3 13.42 1.55 -5.50
N LEU A 4 12.43 1.26 -6.36
CA LEU A 4 11.07 0.94 -5.92
C LEU A 4 11.01 -0.36 -5.10
N LYS A 5 11.83 -1.35 -5.48
CA LYS A 5 11.96 -2.61 -4.74
C LYS A 5 12.51 -2.38 -3.33
N ILE A 6 13.59 -1.61 -3.22
CA ILE A 6 14.22 -1.20 -1.96
C ILE A 6 13.22 -0.38 -1.13
N TYR A 7 12.50 0.54 -1.75
CA TYR A 7 11.47 1.34 -1.11
C TYR A 7 10.38 0.47 -0.46
N LEU A 8 9.80 -0.46 -1.21
CA LEU A 8 8.77 -1.38 -0.69
C LEU A 8 9.32 -2.27 0.42
N LYS A 9 10.56 -2.76 0.28
CA LYS A 9 11.23 -3.54 1.33
C LYS A 9 11.37 -2.73 2.61
N CYS A 10 11.80 -1.47 2.50
CA CYS A 10 11.88 -0.57 3.63
C CYS A 10 10.49 -0.33 4.25
N TRP A 11 9.51 0.05 3.43
CA TRP A 11 8.16 0.33 3.85
C TRP A 11 7.54 -0.83 4.65
N ILE A 12 7.66 -2.07 4.16
CA ILE A 12 7.20 -3.28 4.85
C ILE A 12 7.92 -3.46 6.19
N ASN A 13 9.26 -3.38 6.21
CA ASN A 13 10.04 -3.63 7.43
C ASN A 13 9.75 -2.59 8.53
N LEU A 14 9.56 -1.32 8.16
CA LEU A 14 9.14 -0.28 9.12
C LEU A 14 7.82 -0.65 9.79
N ILE A 15 6.82 -1.05 9.01
CA ILE A 15 5.52 -1.43 9.54
C ILE A 15 5.64 -2.65 10.44
N LEU A 16 6.31 -3.72 10.00
CA LEU A 16 6.47 -4.94 10.79
C LEU A 16 7.18 -4.68 12.13
N TYR A 17 8.19 -3.81 12.13
CA TYR A 17 8.93 -3.43 13.34
C TYR A 17 8.09 -2.56 14.29
N TYR A 18 7.56 -1.43 13.83
CA TYR A 18 6.86 -0.48 14.70
C TYR A 18 5.45 -0.92 15.09
N ARG A 19 4.85 -1.84 14.35
CA ARG A 19 3.57 -2.47 14.70
C ARG A 19 3.76 -3.76 15.50
N ASN A 20 4.99 -4.12 15.86
CA ASN A 20 5.29 -5.24 16.75
C ASN A 20 4.76 -6.59 16.22
N ILE A 21 4.81 -6.77 14.90
CA ILE A 21 4.37 -8.01 14.24
C ILE A 21 5.40 -9.13 14.45
N TYR A 22 6.68 -8.75 14.51
CA TYR A 22 7.78 -9.63 14.90
C TYR A 22 8.54 -9.00 16.07
N PRO A 23 9.14 -9.81 16.96
CA PRO A 23 9.94 -9.31 18.07
C PRO A 23 11.06 -8.40 17.58
N ALA A 24 11.35 -7.32 18.31
CA ALA A 24 12.44 -6.39 17.98
C ALA A 24 13.81 -7.09 17.85
N THR A 25 14.02 -8.21 18.55
CA THR A 25 15.24 -9.04 18.46
C THR A 25 15.42 -9.71 17.10
N SER A 26 14.35 -9.84 16.30
CA SER A 26 14.41 -10.34 14.93
C SER A 26 14.91 -9.29 13.93
N PHE A 27 15.12 -8.05 14.36
CA PHE A 27 15.58 -6.96 13.50
C PHE A 27 17.01 -6.51 13.84
N ALA A 28 17.78 -6.24 12.80
CA ALA A 28 18.99 -5.44 12.85
C ALA A 28 18.60 -3.96 12.77
N LEU A 29 19.10 -3.12 13.67
CA LEU A 29 19.08 -1.68 13.46
C LEU A 29 20.37 -1.33 12.73
N GLU A 30 20.30 -1.24 11.41
CA GLU A 30 21.47 -0.94 10.59
C GLU A 30 21.58 0.56 10.32
N THR A 31 22.81 1.06 10.31
CA THR A 31 23.13 2.40 9.79
C THR A 31 23.20 2.41 8.26
N PHE A 32 22.69 1.35 7.61
CA PHE A 32 22.73 1.23 6.16
C PHE A 32 21.95 2.40 5.58
N ASN A 33 22.65 3.25 4.81
CA ASN A 33 22.17 4.54 4.28
C ASN A 33 21.18 4.35 3.12
N VAL A 34 20.18 3.49 3.27
CA VAL A 34 19.11 3.41 2.28
C VAL A 34 18.41 4.77 2.26
N PHE A 35 18.45 5.42 1.10
CA PHE A 35 17.97 6.80 0.90
C PHE A 35 18.57 7.84 1.85
N ASN A 36 19.72 7.60 2.49
CA ASN A 36 20.31 8.49 3.50
C ASN A 36 19.32 8.89 4.63
N LEU A 37 18.51 7.92 5.08
CA LEU A 37 17.57 8.14 6.18
C LEU A 37 18.31 8.54 7.47
N PRO A 38 17.80 9.53 8.24
CA PRO A 38 18.43 9.99 9.49
C PRO A 38 18.22 9.04 10.67
N ILE A 39 17.78 7.80 10.43
CA ILE A 39 17.39 6.82 11.43
C ILE A 39 18.09 5.48 11.18
N ASN A 40 18.39 4.75 12.25
CA ASN A 40 18.81 3.35 12.11
C ASN A 40 17.63 2.53 11.62
N PHE A 41 17.78 1.94 10.44
CA PHE A 41 16.70 1.28 9.75
C PHE A 41 16.51 -0.15 10.26
N PRO A 42 15.28 -0.56 10.66
CA PRO A 42 15.03 -1.93 11.07
C PRO A 42 15.00 -2.86 9.86
N ILE A 43 15.93 -3.81 9.79
CA ILE A 43 15.99 -4.85 8.76
C ILE A 43 15.78 -6.20 9.42
N ASN A 44 14.76 -6.94 8.99
CA ASN A 44 14.52 -8.27 9.54
C ASN A 44 15.68 -9.23 9.19
N ARG A 45 16.07 -10.09 10.14
CA ARG A 45 17.15 -11.08 10.00
C ARG A 45 16.67 -12.50 9.74
N ASN A 46 15.36 -12.74 9.80
CA ASN A 46 14.79 -14.06 9.58
C ASN A 46 14.85 -14.40 8.07
N PRO A 47 15.64 -15.39 7.64
CA PRO A 47 15.83 -15.69 6.22
C PRO A 47 14.52 -16.04 5.52
N ILE A 48 13.62 -16.77 6.18
CA ILE A 48 12.34 -17.17 5.60
C ILE A 48 11.46 -15.94 5.30
N LEU A 49 11.44 -14.98 6.23
CA LEU A 49 10.67 -13.76 6.04
C LEU A 49 11.31 -12.82 5.02
N ILE A 50 12.64 -12.75 5.00
CA ILE A 50 13.38 -11.99 3.98
C ILE A 50 13.02 -12.53 2.60
N ASP A 51 13.13 -13.84 2.39
CA ASP A 51 12.82 -14.49 1.11
C ASP A 51 11.36 -14.29 0.72
N TYR A 52 10.44 -14.40 1.69
CA TYR A 52 9.02 -14.13 1.45
C TYR A 52 8.77 -12.70 0.98
N ILE A 53 9.34 -11.70 1.67
CA ILE A 53 9.19 -10.29 1.30
C ILE A 53 9.80 -10.00 -0.07
N GLU A 54 10.99 -10.56 -0.37
CA GLU A 54 11.66 -10.39 -1.66
C GLU A 54 10.82 -10.93 -2.82
N ASN A 55 10.30 -12.16 -2.68
CA ASN A 55 9.46 -12.78 -3.70
C ASN A 55 8.13 -12.04 -3.85
N LEU A 56 7.48 -11.67 -2.74
CA LEU A 56 6.24 -10.90 -2.76
C LEU A 56 6.40 -9.57 -3.51
N ILE A 57 7.48 -8.83 -3.25
CA ILE A 57 7.74 -7.56 -3.93
C ILE A 57 8.01 -7.82 -5.42
N GLN A 58 8.79 -8.85 -5.75
CA GLN A 58 9.06 -9.20 -7.13
C GLN A 58 7.77 -9.52 -7.90
N ASP A 59 6.91 -10.38 -7.36
CA ASP A 59 5.63 -10.75 -7.95
C ASP A 59 4.73 -9.51 -8.14
N PHE A 60 4.69 -8.61 -7.15
CA PHE A 60 3.92 -7.38 -7.24
C PHE A 60 4.43 -6.45 -8.36
N LEU A 61 5.74 -6.26 -8.47
CA LEU A 61 6.33 -5.40 -9.49
C LEU A 61 6.09 -5.96 -10.91
N GLU A 62 6.05 -7.29 -11.06
CA GLU A 62 5.68 -7.94 -12.31
C GLU A 62 4.22 -7.68 -12.67
N ILE A 63 3.29 -7.83 -11.71
CA ILE A 63 1.87 -7.48 -11.90
C ILE A 63 1.72 -6.01 -12.31
N LEU A 64 2.40 -5.11 -11.60
CA LEU A 64 2.35 -3.67 -11.87
C LEU A 64 2.85 -3.37 -13.29
N LYS A 65 3.99 -3.93 -13.69
CA LYS A 65 4.54 -3.75 -15.04
C LYS A 65 3.60 -4.28 -16.12
N HIS A 66 3.07 -5.50 -15.97
CA HIS A 66 2.17 -6.08 -16.96
C HIS A 66 0.89 -5.27 -17.12
N SER A 67 0.34 -4.78 -16.01
CA SER A 67 -0.90 -4.01 -16.03
C SER A 67 -0.87 -2.73 -16.85
N GLN A 68 0.31 -2.11 -16.97
CA GLN A 68 0.48 -0.87 -17.71
C GLN A 68 0.78 -1.14 -19.18
N GLN A 69 1.53 -2.21 -19.48
CA GLN A 69 1.85 -2.60 -20.85
C GLN A 69 0.63 -3.04 -21.67
N GLU A 70 -0.33 -3.75 -21.07
CA GLU A 70 -1.55 -4.18 -21.77
C GLU A 70 -2.40 -3.00 -22.26
N HIS A 71 -2.34 -1.87 -21.56
CA HIS A 71 -3.10 -0.69 -21.94
C HIS A 71 -2.47 0.10 -23.07
N ASP A 72 -1.15 0.24 -23.08
CA ASP A 72 -0.42 0.90 -24.17
C ASP A 72 -0.72 0.23 -25.51
N GLN A 73 -0.82 -1.11 -25.49
CA GLN A 73 -1.14 -1.90 -26.68
C GLN A 73 -2.61 -1.73 -27.13
N ASN A 74 -3.57 -1.74 -26.19
CA ASN A 74 -4.99 -1.53 -26.51
C ASN A 74 -5.28 -0.10 -27.02
N SER A 75 -4.54 0.90 -26.55
CA SER A 75 -4.68 2.29 -26.99
C SER A 75 -4.26 2.49 -28.46
N LEU A 76 -3.33 1.69 -28.95
CA LEU A 76 -2.86 1.73 -30.35
C LEU A 76 -3.88 1.12 -31.33
N ASP A 77 -4.67 0.15 -30.90
CA ASP A 77 -5.67 -0.52 -31.75
C ASP A 77 -6.95 0.33 -31.96
N ILE A 78 -7.21 1.30 -31.08
CA ILE A 78 -8.40 2.19 -31.13
C ILE A 78 -8.22 3.37 -32.10
N LEU A 79 -7.02 3.60 -32.65
CA LEU A 79 -6.75 4.69 -33.62
C LEU A 79 -7.45 4.53 -34.99
N ASN A 80 -8.32 3.52 -35.17
CA ASN A 80 -9.10 3.29 -36.39
C ASN A 80 -10.60 3.62 -36.29
N GLU A 81 -11.11 4.15 -35.17
CA GLU A 81 -12.52 4.55 -35.05
C GLU A 81 -12.72 6.05 -34.74
N PRO A 82 -13.78 6.69 -35.28
CA PRO A 82 -14.02 8.13 -35.11
C PRO A 82 -14.37 8.47 -33.65
N ALA A 83 -13.57 9.39 -33.10
CA ALA A 83 -13.57 9.83 -31.70
C ALA A 83 -14.95 10.28 -31.17
N ILE A 84 -15.45 9.55 -30.18
CA ILE A 84 -16.42 10.05 -29.21
C ILE A 84 -15.61 10.45 -27.97
N ASN A 85 -15.57 11.75 -27.67
CA ASN A 85 -14.87 12.32 -26.52
C ASN A 85 -15.58 11.92 -25.21
N GLU A 86 -15.29 10.73 -24.68
CA GLU A 86 -15.46 10.47 -23.26
C GLU A 86 -14.10 10.65 -22.55
N PRO A 87 -14.07 11.27 -21.35
CA PRO A 87 -12.85 11.38 -20.57
C PRO A 87 -12.37 9.97 -20.24
N SER A 88 -11.20 9.60 -20.76
CA SER A 88 -10.52 8.35 -20.47
C SER A 88 -10.39 8.17 -18.96
N GLN A 89 -11.25 7.32 -18.38
CA GLN A 89 -11.05 6.85 -17.01
C GLN A 89 -9.83 5.93 -17.09
N SER A 90 -8.71 6.31 -16.48
CA SER A 90 -7.53 5.45 -16.40
C SER A 90 -7.89 4.19 -15.61
N PRO A 91 -7.93 3.01 -16.22
CA PRO A 91 -8.26 1.77 -15.51
C PRO A 91 -7.02 1.21 -14.76
N HIS A 92 -6.12 2.08 -14.28
CA HIS A 92 -4.74 1.72 -13.88
C HIS A 92 -4.54 1.50 -12.37
N GLY A 93 -5.62 1.36 -11.61
CA GLY A 93 -5.53 1.15 -10.17
C GLY A 93 -4.89 -0.20 -9.83
N CYS A 94 -3.63 -0.16 -9.40
CA CYS A 94 -2.99 -1.23 -8.64
C CYS A 94 -2.81 -0.75 -7.21
N VAL A 95 -3.29 -1.52 -6.24
CA VAL A 95 -3.25 -1.13 -4.82
C VAL A 95 -2.53 -2.21 -4.03
N PHE A 96 -1.44 -1.84 -3.37
CA PHE A 96 -0.68 -2.71 -2.49
C PHE A 96 -1.06 -2.42 -1.04
N THR A 97 -1.61 -3.41 -0.34
CA THR A 97 -2.06 -3.27 1.05
C THR A 97 -1.35 -4.25 1.97
N LEU A 98 -0.68 -3.73 3.01
CA LEU A 98 -0.26 -4.52 4.16
C LEU A 98 -1.29 -4.35 5.28
N ALA A 99 -1.99 -5.43 5.58
CA ALA A 99 -3.01 -5.50 6.60
C ALA A 99 -2.50 -6.19 7.86
N ILE A 100 -2.85 -5.65 9.02
CA ILE A 100 -2.62 -6.31 10.31
C ILE A 100 -3.94 -6.91 10.78
N VAL A 101 -3.83 -8.15 11.25
CA VAL A 101 -4.95 -9.03 11.56
C VAL A 101 -4.72 -9.63 12.94
N GLU A 102 -5.74 -9.57 13.78
CA GLU A 102 -5.73 -10.23 15.10
C GLU A 102 -5.83 -11.76 14.94
N ILE A 103 -5.01 -12.48 15.69
CA ILE A 103 -5.08 -13.94 15.78
C ILE A 103 -6.26 -14.28 16.69
N ASP A 104 -7.25 -14.99 16.15
CA ASP A 104 -8.37 -15.49 16.94
C ASP A 104 -7.94 -16.75 17.71
N ASP A 105 -7.85 -16.67 19.04
CA ASP A 105 -7.58 -17.83 19.91
C ASP A 105 -8.77 -18.80 20.04
N THR A 106 -9.92 -18.48 19.43
CA THR A 106 -11.10 -19.34 19.51
C THR A 106 -10.96 -20.56 18.61
N PRO A 107 -11.14 -21.79 19.14
CA PRO A 107 -11.12 -23.00 18.32
C PRO A 107 -12.24 -22.91 17.26
N GLN A 108 -11.83 -22.87 16.00
CA GLN A 108 -12.69 -22.69 14.83
C GLN A 108 -13.80 -23.75 14.81
N THR A 109 -15.01 -23.37 15.22
CA THR A 109 -16.22 -24.20 15.08
C THR A 109 -17.14 -23.71 13.96
N SER A 110 -16.77 -22.62 13.28
CA SER A 110 -17.55 -22.03 12.19
C SER A 110 -16.65 -21.65 11.01
N ILE A 111 -17.04 -22.11 9.83
CA ILE A 111 -16.30 -22.16 8.56
C ILE A 111 -16.00 -20.76 7.97
N VAL A 112 -16.41 -19.67 8.61
CA VAL A 112 -16.26 -18.30 8.07
C VAL A 112 -16.02 -17.27 9.18
N SER A 113 -14.94 -17.37 9.96
CA SER A 113 -14.40 -16.15 10.61
C SER A 113 -13.42 -15.51 9.63
N ALA A 114 -13.95 -14.69 8.72
CA ALA A 114 -13.12 -13.84 7.88
C ALA A 114 -12.35 -12.90 8.81
N HIS A 115 -11.07 -13.20 9.02
CA HIS A 115 -10.12 -12.39 9.77
C HIS A 115 -10.15 -10.93 9.28
N VAL A 116 -10.93 -10.07 9.93
CA VAL A 116 -11.13 -8.68 9.53
C VAL A 116 -9.86 -7.88 9.84
N PRO A 117 -9.26 -7.19 8.86
CA PRO A 117 -8.11 -6.32 9.11
C PRO A 117 -8.41 -5.25 10.16
N PHE A 118 -7.59 -5.22 11.19
CA PHE A 118 -7.63 -4.21 12.24
C PHE A 118 -6.94 -2.92 11.79
N GLU A 119 -5.77 -3.04 11.16
CA GLU A 119 -5.06 -1.93 10.51
C GLU A 119 -4.74 -2.28 9.06
N LYS A 120 -4.68 -1.27 8.20
CA LYS A 120 -4.22 -1.38 6.83
C LYS A 120 -3.29 -0.22 6.51
N PHE A 121 -2.15 -0.53 5.94
CA PHE A 121 -1.24 0.41 5.33
C PHE A 121 -1.34 0.18 3.83
N VAL A 122 -1.58 1.24 3.06
CA VAL A 122 -1.93 1.13 1.65
C VAL A 122 -1.07 2.06 0.83
N ILE A 123 -0.51 1.52 -0.26
CA ILE A 123 0.12 2.26 -1.34
C ILE A 123 -0.75 2.08 -2.57
N ASP A 124 -1.18 3.20 -3.15
CA ASP A 124 -2.07 3.26 -4.31
C ASP A 124 -1.28 3.81 -5.51
N PHE A 125 -1.22 2.99 -6.57
CA PHE A 125 -0.45 3.21 -7.79
C PHE A 125 -1.33 3.70 -8.96
N ASP A 126 -2.55 4.19 -8.69
CA ASP A 126 -3.50 4.61 -9.73
C ASP A 126 -2.94 5.70 -10.69
N GLU A 127 -2.09 6.59 -10.17
CA GLU A 127 -1.42 7.66 -10.94
C GLU A 127 0.09 7.43 -11.08
N PHE A 128 0.54 6.17 -10.99
CA PHE A 128 1.96 5.84 -11.08
C PHE A 128 2.31 5.26 -12.44
N ASP A 129 3.17 5.91 -13.21
CA ASP A 129 3.72 5.35 -14.45
C ASP A 129 5.04 4.60 -14.18
N PHE A 130 4.99 3.27 -14.27
CA PHE A 130 6.14 2.39 -14.04
C PHE A 130 7.23 2.56 -15.10
N SER A 131 6.85 2.83 -16.35
CA SER A 131 7.79 3.02 -17.46
C SER A 131 8.58 4.30 -17.25
N LYS A 132 7.90 5.43 -17.00
CA LYS A 132 8.55 6.70 -16.68
C LYS A 132 9.39 6.61 -15.40
N PHE A 133 8.92 5.91 -14.36
CA PHE A 133 9.69 5.71 -13.14
C PHE A 133 11.03 5.03 -13.43
N THR A 134 10.99 3.98 -14.25
CA THR A 134 12.19 3.22 -14.62
C THR A 134 13.17 4.08 -15.42
N GLU A 135 12.67 4.92 -16.33
CA GLU A 135 13.51 5.87 -17.07
C GLU A 135 14.19 6.89 -16.16
N LEU A 136 13.44 7.49 -15.22
CA LEU A 136 14.00 8.43 -14.24
C LEU A 136 15.02 7.77 -13.31
N GLU A 137 14.79 6.51 -12.92
CA GLU A 137 15.72 5.76 -12.09
C GLU A 137 17.06 5.54 -12.79
N HIS A 138 17.05 5.28 -14.10
CA HIS A 138 18.28 5.14 -14.89
C HIS A 138 19.06 6.45 -15.02
N LEU A 139 18.40 7.59 -14.83
CA LEU A 139 19.04 8.90 -14.79
C LEU A 139 19.65 9.22 -13.40
N GLU A 140 19.61 8.28 -12.45
CA GLU A 140 20.11 8.42 -11.07
C GLU A 140 19.61 9.71 -10.40
N SER A 141 18.32 10.02 -10.57
CA SER A 141 17.77 11.26 -10.04
C SER A 141 17.80 11.26 -8.51
N SER A 142 18.56 12.19 -7.91
CA SER A 142 18.59 12.40 -6.47
C SER A 142 17.19 12.73 -5.91
N GLU A 143 16.31 13.27 -6.74
CA GLU A 143 14.92 13.56 -6.42
C GLU A 143 14.13 12.30 -6.03
N ILE A 144 14.32 11.18 -6.73
CA ILE A 144 13.66 9.91 -6.36
C ILE A 144 14.09 9.48 -4.96
N PHE A 145 15.38 9.60 -4.66
CA PHE A 145 15.92 9.24 -3.36
C PHE A 145 15.38 10.15 -2.25
N ASP A 146 15.25 11.45 -2.54
CA ASP A 146 14.72 12.43 -1.60
C ASP A 146 13.24 12.19 -1.31
N GLU A 147 12.42 11.96 -2.33
CA GLU A 147 11.00 11.63 -2.18
C GLU A 147 10.79 10.29 -1.44
N CYS A 148 11.55 9.24 -1.79
CA CYS A 148 11.53 7.97 -1.06
C CYS A 148 11.89 8.15 0.42
N ARG A 149 12.91 8.96 0.70
CA ARG A 149 13.37 9.26 2.07
C ARG A 149 12.28 9.99 2.85
N GLU A 150 11.69 11.03 2.28
CA GLU A 150 10.66 11.81 2.94
C GLU A 150 9.42 10.98 3.25
N SER A 151 8.95 10.18 2.28
CA SER A 151 7.84 9.26 2.46
C SER A 151 8.10 8.26 3.60
N LEU A 152 9.23 7.55 3.57
CA LEU A 152 9.60 6.58 4.61
C LEU A 152 9.75 7.23 5.99
N PHE A 153 10.29 8.45 6.05
CA PHE A 153 10.39 9.20 7.30
C PHE A 153 9.01 9.61 7.83
N GLY A 154 8.11 10.02 6.95
CA GLY A 154 6.70 10.29 7.27
C GLY A 154 5.99 9.07 7.86
N LEU A 155 6.14 7.91 7.21
CA LEU A 155 5.64 6.62 7.70
C LEU A 155 6.21 6.27 9.08
N TYR A 156 7.53 6.41 9.27
CA TYR A 156 8.18 6.19 10.56
C TYR A 156 7.56 7.07 11.66
N GLN A 157 7.45 8.37 11.42
CA GLN A 157 6.87 9.30 12.38
C GLN A 157 5.41 8.97 12.69
N PHE A 158 4.66 8.53 11.70
CA PHE A 158 3.28 8.10 11.88
C PHE A 158 3.20 6.85 12.76
N CYS A 159 3.95 5.80 12.43
CA CYS A 159 4.00 4.56 13.18
C CYS A 159 4.42 4.74 14.64
N CYS A 160 5.36 5.65 14.93
CA CYS A 160 5.75 6.00 16.30
C CYS A 160 4.63 6.62 17.14
N LYS A 161 3.62 7.22 16.52
CA LYS A 161 2.46 7.83 17.20
C LYS A 161 1.32 6.84 17.43
N LEU A 162 1.34 5.69 16.74
CA LEU A 162 0.30 4.67 16.90
C LEU A 162 0.44 3.94 18.25
N PRO A 163 -0.68 3.52 18.87
CA PRO A 163 -0.63 2.65 20.05
C PRO A 163 0.14 1.37 19.75
N LYS A 164 0.97 0.91 20.69
CA LYS A 164 1.70 -0.35 20.53
C LYS A 164 0.73 -1.54 20.55
N LEU A 165 0.95 -2.48 19.65
CA LEU A 165 0.22 -3.75 19.64
C LEU A 165 0.83 -4.73 20.64
N GLU A 166 -0.02 -5.56 21.22
CA GLU A 166 0.38 -6.67 22.10
C GLU A 166 1.21 -7.69 21.32
N ASP A 167 2.27 -8.21 21.96
CA ASP A 167 3.13 -9.25 21.40
C ASP A 167 2.31 -10.50 21.04
N ALA A 168 2.67 -11.15 19.93
CA ALA A 168 2.13 -12.45 19.51
C ALA A 168 0.60 -12.53 19.30
N LYS A 169 -0.10 -11.40 19.30
CA LYS A 169 -1.56 -11.33 19.09
C LYS A 169 -1.95 -11.00 17.65
N TYR A 170 -1.00 -10.54 16.84
CA TYR A 170 -1.27 -10.05 15.50
C TYR A 170 -0.34 -10.69 14.48
N VAL A 171 -0.87 -10.91 13.28
CA VAL A 171 -0.12 -11.29 12.07
C VAL A 171 -0.36 -10.24 10.99
N PHE A 172 0.47 -10.25 9.95
CA PHE A 172 0.23 -9.44 8.77
C PHE A 172 -0.26 -10.30 7.59
N LYS A 173 -0.99 -9.68 6.69
CA LYS A 173 -1.39 -10.21 5.38
C LYS A 173 -1.15 -9.14 4.33
N VAL A 174 -0.87 -9.56 3.11
CA VAL A 174 -0.72 -8.63 1.98
C VAL A 174 -1.84 -8.89 0.98
N PHE A 175 -2.45 -7.81 0.50
CA PHE A 175 -3.47 -7.81 -0.54
C PHE A 175 -2.97 -6.95 -1.70
N ILE A 176 -3.12 -7.46 -2.91
CA ILE A 176 -2.83 -6.75 -4.15
C ILE A 176 -4.15 -6.67 -4.91
N GLU A 177 -4.69 -5.47 -5.06
CA GLU A 177 -5.91 -5.23 -5.82
C GLU A 177 -5.51 -4.71 -7.19
N HIS A 178 -6.07 -5.29 -8.25
CA HIS A 178 -5.76 -4.94 -9.63
C HIS A 178 -7.06 -4.78 -10.42
N ALA A 179 -7.21 -3.65 -11.12
CA ALA A 179 -8.45 -3.30 -11.81
C ALA A 179 -8.87 -4.31 -12.90
N ALA A 180 -7.92 -4.94 -13.63
CA ALA A 180 -8.26 -5.87 -14.70
C ALA A 180 -8.73 -7.25 -14.19
N VAL A 181 -8.36 -7.63 -12.97
CA VAL A 181 -8.79 -8.91 -12.35
C VAL A 181 -10.23 -8.84 -11.82
N MET A 182 -10.81 -7.65 -11.72
CA MET A 182 -12.13 -7.42 -11.12
C MET A 182 -13.30 -7.56 -12.10
N ASP A 183 -13.05 -7.79 -13.40
CA ASP A 183 -14.11 -7.83 -14.42
C ASP A 183 -14.76 -9.22 -14.60
N GLU A 184 -14.16 -10.30 -14.06
CA GLU A 184 -14.70 -11.67 -14.23
C GLU A 184 -15.48 -12.21 -13.02
N SER A 185 -15.46 -11.56 -11.85
CA SER A 185 -16.34 -11.98 -10.76
C SER A 185 -16.60 -10.90 -9.71
N VAL A 186 -17.86 -10.84 -9.25
CA VAL A 186 -18.38 -10.09 -8.07
C VAL A 186 -19.03 -8.74 -8.37
N GLY A 187 -20.34 -8.80 -8.68
CA GLY A 187 -21.25 -7.68 -8.88
C GLY A 187 -21.62 -6.86 -7.62
N ASN A 188 -20.63 -6.27 -6.95
CA ASN A 188 -20.85 -5.28 -5.88
C ASN A 188 -19.85 -4.10 -5.90
N SER A 189 -19.03 -3.99 -6.97
CA SER A 189 -17.87 -3.11 -7.09
C SER A 189 -18.18 -1.68 -7.60
N GLU A 190 -19.32 -1.45 -8.26
CA GLU A 190 -19.67 -0.13 -8.82
C GLU A 190 -19.79 0.99 -7.77
N ASN A 191 -20.06 0.64 -6.51
CA ASN A 191 -20.15 1.61 -5.42
C ASN A 191 -18.76 2.00 -4.88
N TRP A 192 -17.76 1.14 -4.97
CA TRP A 192 -16.41 1.39 -4.42
C TRP A 192 -15.58 2.29 -5.35
N LEU A 193 -15.62 2.04 -6.67
CA LEU A 193 -14.91 2.87 -7.66
C LEU A 193 -15.40 4.34 -7.64
N LYS A 194 -16.72 4.55 -7.56
CA LYS A 194 -17.34 5.89 -7.49
C LYS A 194 -16.99 6.64 -6.19
N ILE A 195 -16.65 5.92 -5.12
CA ILE A 195 -16.26 6.49 -3.82
C ILE A 195 -14.78 6.90 -3.83
N ASN A 196 -13.89 6.15 -4.49
CA ASN A 196 -12.45 6.43 -4.49
C ASN A 196 -12.05 7.56 -5.44
N GLN A 197 -12.61 7.62 -6.65
CA GLN A 197 -12.31 8.68 -7.63
C GLN A 197 -12.69 10.10 -7.13
N LYS A 198 -13.68 10.21 -6.24
CA LYS A 198 -14.11 11.50 -5.66
C LYS A 198 -13.30 11.92 -4.42
N LYS A 199 -12.51 11.00 -3.82
CA LYS A 199 -11.85 11.19 -2.52
C LYS A 199 -10.33 11.41 -2.61
N ASN A 200 -9.63 10.86 -3.60
CA ASN A 200 -8.18 11.00 -3.70
C ASN A 200 -7.72 12.45 -3.96
N LYS A 201 -8.54 13.29 -4.62
CA LYS A 201 -8.30 14.75 -4.75
C LYS A 201 -8.35 15.57 -3.44
N ARG A 202 -8.74 14.97 -2.30
CA ARG A 202 -8.87 15.66 -1.00
C ARG A 202 -7.90 15.19 0.09
N LEU A 203 -7.09 14.16 -0.15
CA LEU A 203 -6.33 13.49 0.92
C LEU A 203 -4.93 14.07 1.21
N ARG A 204 -4.59 15.26 0.69
CA ARG A 204 -3.50 16.07 1.26
C ARG A 204 -3.94 16.64 2.62
N GLY A 205 -3.86 15.83 3.68
CA GLY A 205 -3.87 16.29 5.07
C GLY A 205 -5.17 16.14 5.88
N GLU A 206 -6.22 15.51 5.36
CA GLU A 206 -7.50 15.39 6.09
C GLU A 206 -7.78 13.96 6.60
N ASN A 207 -7.88 13.81 7.92
CA ASN A 207 -8.39 12.59 8.56
C ASN A 207 -9.88 12.46 8.27
N THR A 208 -10.29 11.39 7.59
CA THR A 208 -11.71 11.14 7.25
C THR A 208 -12.25 9.96 8.05
N LEU A 209 -13.45 10.13 8.61
CA LEU A 209 -14.13 9.15 9.45
C LEU A 209 -15.30 8.55 8.67
N GLU A 210 -15.21 7.28 8.31
CA GLU A 210 -16.25 6.59 7.54
C GLU A 210 -17.08 5.67 8.44
N LYS A 211 -18.41 5.84 8.38
CA LYS A 211 -19.36 4.99 9.10
C LYS A 211 -19.76 3.81 8.22
N THR A 212 -19.11 2.67 8.40
CA THR A 212 -19.50 1.39 7.79
C THR A 212 -20.06 0.46 8.85
N SER A 213 -21.32 0.03 8.67
CA SER A 213 -22.05 -0.89 9.55
C SER A 213 -22.35 -0.32 10.96
N ARG A 214 -23.40 -0.81 11.64
CA ARG A 214 -23.80 -0.29 12.97
C ARG A 214 -22.72 -0.51 14.06
N GLN A 215 -21.75 -1.39 13.84
CA GLN A 215 -20.82 -1.88 14.86
C GLN A 215 -19.37 -1.40 14.72
N PHE A 216 -18.96 -0.87 13.56
CA PHE A 216 -17.56 -0.49 13.32
C PHE A 216 -17.46 0.97 12.90
N GLN A 217 -16.27 1.53 13.08
CA GLN A 217 -15.89 2.86 12.63
C GLN A 217 -14.53 2.74 11.94
N VAL A 218 -14.45 3.23 10.70
CA VAL A 218 -13.20 3.24 9.93
C VAL A 218 -12.62 4.64 10.00
N GLN A 219 -11.37 4.74 10.44
CA GLN A 219 -10.59 5.97 10.42
C GLN A 219 -9.56 5.87 9.30
N LYS A 220 -9.57 6.82 8.35
CA LYS A 220 -8.56 6.94 7.29
C LYS A 220 -7.66 8.16 7.55
N SER A 221 -6.36 7.97 7.45
CA SER A 221 -5.34 9.03 7.57
C SER A 221 -4.45 9.00 6.34
N GLY A 222 -4.26 10.15 5.69
CA GLY A 222 -3.27 10.28 4.61
C GLY A 222 -1.86 10.22 5.15
N LEU A 223 -0.96 9.56 4.43
CA LEU A 223 0.47 9.55 4.70
C LEU A 223 1.20 10.34 3.61
N LEU A 224 2.45 10.69 3.85
CA LEU A 224 3.28 11.27 2.81
C LEU A 224 3.60 10.15 1.81
N GLY A 225 3.30 10.38 0.53
CA GLY A 225 3.64 9.47 -0.56
C GLY A 225 4.87 9.94 -1.32
N ILE A 226 5.03 9.50 -2.56
CA ILE A 226 6.08 9.96 -3.48
C ILE A 226 5.42 10.83 -4.55
N ASP A 227 5.95 12.03 -4.78
CA ASP A 227 5.46 12.94 -5.82
C ASP A 227 6.64 13.43 -6.68
N LEU A 228 6.86 12.79 -7.83
CA LEU A 228 7.92 13.15 -8.77
C LEU A 228 7.39 13.98 -9.96
N GLY A 229 6.20 14.58 -9.83
CA GLY A 229 5.56 15.32 -10.91
C GLY A 229 4.81 14.42 -11.91
N GLU A 230 4.88 14.77 -13.20
CA GLU A 230 4.09 14.27 -14.35
C GLU A 230 3.60 12.80 -14.31
N GLU A 231 2.53 12.53 -13.54
CA GLU A 231 1.91 11.19 -13.40
C GLU A 231 2.86 10.14 -12.80
N LEU A 232 3.70 10.58 -11.86
CA LEU A 232 4.57 9.74 -11.05
C LEU A 232 4.28 9.96 -9.57
N ILE A 233 3.03 9.66 -9.21
CA ILE A 233 2.54 9.86 -7.85
C ILE A 233 2.19 8.52 -7.22
N LEU A 234 2.82 8.22 -6.08
CA LEU A 234 2.41 7.15 -5.19
C LEU A 234 1.63 7.72 -4.02
N TYR A 235 0.39 7.31 -3.86
CA TYR A 235 -0.43 7.73 -2.73
C TYR A 235 -0.31 6.75 -1.58
N GLU A 236 -0.09 7.27 -0.37
CA GLU A 236 -0.07 6.45 0.83
C GLU A 236 -1.17 6.82 1.81
N TYR A 237 -1.77 5.81 2.42
CA TYR A 237 -2.73 6.03 3.50
C TYR A 237 -2.80 4.87 4.48
N TYR A 238 -3.23 5.20 5.69
CA TYR A 238 -3.51 4.26 6.76
C TYR A 238 -5.00 4.19 7.03
N GLN A 239 -5.51 2.98 7.29
CA GLN A 239 -6.87 2.74 7.76
C GLN A 239 -6.85 1.92 9.05
N CYS A 240 -7.67 2.30 10.02
CA CYS A 240 -7.91 1.52 11.24
C CYS A 240 -9.40 1.25 11.40
N THR A 241 -9.75 0.01 11.73
CA THR A 241 -11.11 -0.40 12.06
C THR A 241 -11.25 -0.47 13.58
N GLN A 242 -12.07 0.40 14.16
CA GLN A 242 -12.37 0.39 15.59
C GLN A 242 -13.77 -0.20 15.83
N LYS A 243 -13.88 -1.13 16.79
CA LYS A 243 -15.17 -1.56 17.34
C LYS A 243 -15.77 -0.37 18.08
N LYS A 244 -17.02 0.01 17.75
CA LYS A 244 -17.70 1.05 18.53
C LYS A 244 -17.89 0.53 19.96
N ALA A 245 -17.45 1.33 20.94
CA ALA A 245 -17.82 1.10 22.32
C ALA A 245 -19.35 1.20 22.41
N VAL A 246 -20.01 0.08 22.66
CA VAL A 246 -21.44 0.06 22.98
C VAL A 246 -21.54 0.58 24.41
N HIS A 247 -21.80 1.88 24.57
CA HIS A 247 -22.19 2.42 25.85
C HIS A 247 -23.60 1.89 26.16
N PHE A 248 -23.69 0.97 27.11
CA PHE A 248 -24.94 0.48 27.69
C PHE A 248 -25.47 1.46 28.74
#